data_AF-A0A1G7FA64-F1
#
_entry.id   AF-A0A1G7FA64-F1
#
_cell.length_a   1.000
_cell.length_b   1.000
_cell.length_c   1.000
_cell.angle_alpha   90.00
_cell.angle_beta   90.00
_cell.angle_gamma   90.00
#
_symmetry.space_group_name_H-M   'P 1'
#
loop_
_entity.id
_entity.type
_entity.pdbx_description
1 polymer ?
#
loop_
_entity_poly.entity_id
_entity_poly.type
_entity_poly.pdbx_seq_one_letter_code
_entity_poly.pdbx_strand_id
1 'polypeptide(L)'
;MNISEYFRFAELAQAAYYDLQSGIVDPDVLYDDGDGMAKKQAEDFADNWTVLDQYDGMVEDTYYDEFGDEQTFLNPTGLSVTLFDDGKGNQVVAIRGTDDLDDFVTDFIDIALLGTTEFQAQYSALSAQVQTWIVDGTLQSDFSVVGHS
;
A
#
# COMPACT_ATOMS: atom_id res chain seq x y z
N MET A 1 -19.20 -11.19 3.65
CA MET A 1 -17.95 -11.29 4.39
C MET A 1 -18.14 -12.16 5.62
N ASN A 2 -17.26 -13.15 5.85
CA ASN A 2 -17.24 -13.96 7.07
C ASN A 2 -16.09 -13.51 8.00
N ILE A 3 -16.06 -14.01 9.24
CA ILE A 3 -15.06 -13.57 10.24
C ILE A 3 -13.61 -13.87 9.83
N SER A 4 -13.38 -14.94 9.08
CA SER A 4 -12.05 -15.28 8.56
C SER A 4 -11.58 -14.29 7.49
N GLU A 5 -12.50 -13.76 6.68
CA GLU A 5 -12.18 -12.71 5.70
C GLU A 5 -11.84 -11.38 6.39
N TYR A 6 -12.59 -10.99 7.43
CA TYR A 6 -12.27 -9.79 8.21
C TYR A 6 -10.90 -9.89 8.88
N PHE A 7 -10.60 -11.04 9.47
CA PHE A 7 -9.29 -11.28 10.08
C PHE A 7 -8.16 -11.16 9.04
N ARG A 8 -8.30 -11.83 7.88
CA ARG A 8 -7.32 -11.77 6.79
C ARG A 8 -7.09 -10.36 6.27
N PHE A 9 -8.15 -9.56 6.13
CA PHE A 9 -8.03 -8.16 5.70
C PHE A 9 -7.38 -7.26 6.75
N ALA A 10 -7.62 -7.51 8.04
CA ALA A 10 -6.93 -6.81 9.12
C ALA A 10 -5.43 -7.12 9.12
N GLU A 11 -5.03 -8.37 8.87
CA GLU A 11 -3.62 -8.76 8.76
C GLU A 11 -2.91 -8.06 7.60
N LEU A 12 -3.55 -8.00 6.44
CA LEU A 12 -3.04 -7.28 5.28
C LEU A 12 -2.90 -5.78 5.55
N ALA A 13 -3.90 -5.16 6.18
CA ALA A 13 -3.84 -3.75 6.55
C ALA A 13 -2.73 -3.48 7.57
N GLN A 14 -2.50 -4.37 8.54
CA GLN A 14 -1.37 -4.29 9.46
C GLN A 14 -0.03 -4.47 8.74
N ALA A 15 0.07 -5.43 7.83
CA ALA A 15 1.30 -5.70 7.06
C ALA A 15 1.75 -4.48 6.24
N ALA A 16 0.82 -3.63 5.78
CA ALA A 16 1.13 -2.40 5.04
C ALA A 16 1.88 -1.33 5.88
N TYR A 17 1.98 -1.49 7.21
CA TYR A 17 2.79 -0.61 8.07
C TYR A 17 4.29 -0.92 8.02
N TYR A 18 4.68 -2.11 7.54
CA TYR A 18 6.08 -2.56 7.51
C TYR A 18 6.74 -2.28 6.15
N ASP A 19 8.06 -2.12 6.15
CA ASP A 19 8.88 -2.08 4.93
C ASP A 19 9.01 -3.50 4.38
N LEU A 20 8.27 -3.79 3.31
CA LEU A 20 8.20 -5.10 2.70
C LEU A 20 8.78 -5.03 1.29
N GLN A 21 9.76 -5.88 1.04
CA GLN A 21 10.37 -6.03 -0.29
C GLN A 21 9.51 -6.92 -1.17
N SER A 22 9.49 -6.65 -2.49
CA SER A 22 8.82 -7.51 -3.46
C SER A 22 9.34 -8.95 -3.38
N GLY A 23 8.41 -9.90 -3.46
CA GLY A 23 8.65 -11.33 -3.37
C GLY A 23 8.11 -11.95 -2.10
N ILE A 24 8.82 -12.96 -1.60
CA ILE A 24 8.42 -13.70 -0.41
C ILE A 24 8.51 -12.78 0.80
N VAL A 25 7.43 -12.75 1.57
CA VAL A 25 7.37 -11.98 2.83
C VAL A 25 8.33 -12.60 3.84
N ASP A 26 9.16 -11.77 4.46
CA ASP A 26 9.97 -12.18 5.59
C ASP A 26 9.12 -12.11 6.88
N PRO A 27 8.83 -13.26 7.53
CA PRO A 27 8.02 -13.26 8.75
C PRO A 27 8.71 -12.54 9.92
N ASP A 28 10.04 -12.41 9.92
CA ASP A 28 10.74 -11.69 10.99
C ASP A 28 10.44 -10.17 10.92
N VAL A 29 10.21 -9.63 9.72
CA VAL A 29 9.80 -8.22 9.52
C VAL A 29 8.40 -7.97 10.09
N LEU A 30 7.47 -8.91 9.89
CA LEU A 30 6.11 -8.79 10.42
C LEU A 30 6.03 -9.07 11.93
N TYR A 31 6.94 -9.88 12.46
CA TYR A 31 7.04 -10.17 13.89
C TYR A 31 7.58 -8.96 14.68
N ASP A 32 8.56 -8.24 14.11
CA ASP A 32 9.10 -6.97 14.63
C ASP A 32 9.50 -7.05 16.12
N ASP A 33 10.37 -8.02 16.45
CA ASP A 33 10.81 -8.30 17.83
C ASP A 33 9.67 -8.49 18.87
N GLY A 34 8.45 -8.79 18.41
CA GLY A 34 7.26 -8.99 19.22
C GLY A 34 6.31 -7.79 19.30
N ASP A 35 6.64 -6.68 18.65
CA ASP A 35 5.77 -5.49 18.56
C ASP A 35 4.77 -5.58 17.39
N GLY A 36 4.95 -6.55 16.48
CA GLY A 36 4.07 -6.79 15.35
C GLY A 36 3.10 -7.96 15.48
N MET A 37 2.98 -8.75 14.42
CA MET A 37 2.18 -9.98 14.42
C MET A 37 2.77 -11.00 15.40
N ALA A 38 1.93 -11.88 15.96
CA ALA A 38 2.45 -13.02 16.70
C ALA A 38 3.30 -13.90 15.77
N LYS A 39 4.40 -14.49 16.26
CA LYS A 39 5.32 -15.25 15.40
C LYS A 39 4.64 -16.25 14.45
N LYS A 40 3.71 -17.07 14.98
CA LYS A 40 3.01 -18.06 14.15
C LYS A 40 2.10 -17.41 13.11
N GLN A 41 1.52 -16.26 13.45
CA GLN A 41 0.70 -15.46 12.55
C GLN A 41 1.55 -14.87 11.42
N ALA A 42 2.74 -14.35 11.71
CA ALA A 42 3.68 -13.85 10.71
C ALA A 42 4.14 -14.95 9.74
N GLU A 43 4.47 -16.14 10.27
CA GLU A 43 4.79 -17.32 9.47
C GLU A 43 3.62 -17.72 8.55
N ASP A 44 2.41 -17.80 9.11
CA ASP A 44 1.21 -18.15 8.34
C ASP A 44 0.88 -17.08 7.30
N PHE A 45 1.11 -15.80 7.59
CA PHE A 45 0.96 -14.71 6.62
C PHE A 45 1.93 -14.89 5.45
N ALA A 46 3.22 -15.10 5.75
CA ALA A 46 4.26 -15.25 4.74
C ALA A 46 4.07 -16.48 3.83
N ASP A 47 3.47 -17.55 4.35
CA ASP A 47 3.13 -18.75 3.57
C ASP A 47 1.97 -18.52 2.60
N ASN A 48 1.10 -17.52 2.84
CA ASN A 48 -0.12 -17.29 2.08
C ASN A 48 -0.06 -16.08 1.14
N TRP A 49 0.94 -15.20 1.30
CA TRP A 49 1.01 -13.95 0.58
C TRP A 49 2.41 -13.69 0.01
N THR A 50 2.42 -13.15 -1.21
CA THR A 50 3.60 -12.60 -1.86
C THR A 50 3.39 -11.11 -2.06
N VAL A 51 4.43 -10.31 -1.85
CA VAL A 51 4.43 -8.88 -2.18
C VAL A 51 4.75 -8.76 -3.66
N LEU A 52 3.85 -8.20 -4.44
CA LEU A 52 4.14 -7.87 -5.83
C LEU A 52 4.92 -6.57 -5.91
N ASP A 53 4.46 -5.56 -5.18
CA ASP A 53 5.13 -4.27 -5.07
C ASP A 53 4.73 -3.53 -3.80
N GLN A 54 5.57 -2.59 -3.37
CA GLN A 54 5.27 -1.66 -2.28
C GLN A 54 5.70 -0.25 -2.66
N TYR A 55 4.85 0.73 -2.34
CA TYR A 55 5.15 2.14 -2.49
C TYR A 55 5.04 2.85 -1.14
N ASP A 56 6.13 3.48 -0.73
CA ASP A 56 6.33 4.15 0.55
C ASP A 56 5.88 5.62 0.58
N GLY A 57 5.23 6.07 -0.50
CA GLY A 57 4.68 7.41 -0.58
C GLY A 57 5.71 8.51 -0.73
N MET A 58 6.94 8.22 -1.14
CA MET A 58 7.95 9.25 -1.41
C MET A 58 7.68 9.96 -2.73
N VAL A 59 7.47 11.28 -2.68
CA VAL A 59 7.27 12.12 -3.88
C VAL A 59 8.45 13.05 -4.09
N GLU A 60 8.87 13.23 -5.35
CA GLU A 60 9.87 14.24 -5.70
C GLU A 60 9.26 15.64 -5.58
N ASP A 61 9.89 16.50 -4.80
CA ASP A 61 9.53 17.91 -4.66
C ASP A 61 10.73 18.78 -5.04
N THR A 62 10.45 19.96 -5.60
CA THR A 62 11.46 20.85 -6.18
C THR A 62 11.36 22.24 -5.58
N TYR A 63 12.48 22.77 -5.09
CA TYR A 63 12.59 24.15 -4.63
C TYR A 63 13.78 24.86 -5.28
N TYR A 64 13.70 26.19 -5.33
CA TYR A 64 14.80 27.03 -5.78
C TYR A 64 15.48 27.64 -4.56
N ASP A 65 16.80 27.53 -4.47
CA ASP A 65 17.57 28.11 -3.37
C ASP A 65 17.72 29.64 -3.49
N GLU A 66 18.45 30.25 -2.54
CA GLU A 66 18.69 31.71 -2.52
C GLU A 66 19.53 32.22 -3.70
N PHE A 67 20.17 31.32 -4.46
CA PHE A 67 20.94 31.62 -5.66
C PHE A 67 20.15 31.35 -6.95
N GLY A 68 18.94 30.78 -6.84
CA GLY A 68 18.07 30.43 -7.96
C GLY A 68 18.39 29.08 -8.60
N ASP A 69 19.19 28.24 -7.92
CA ASP A 69 19.48 26.89 -8.39
C ASP A 69 18.35 25.93 -7.97
N GLU A 70 17.95 25.05 -8.89
CA GLU A 70 16.91 24.05 -8.69
C GLU A 70 17.43 22.87 -7.86
N GLN A 71 16.71 22.52 -6.81
CA GLN A 71 17.02 21.42 -5.90
C GLN A 71 15.84 20.45 -5.83
N THR A 72 16.09 19.17 -6.07
CA THR A 72 15.09 18.11 -5.97
C THR A 72 15.36 17.24 -4.75
N PHE A 73 14.31 16.91 -3.99
CA PHE A 73 14.40 15.99 -2.86
C PHE A 73 13.17 15.08 -2.80
N LEU A 74 13.33 13.91 -2.17
CA LEU A 74 12.22 13.00 -1.90
C LEU A 74 11.55 13.41 -0.58
N ASN A 75 10.26 13.64 -0.62
CA ASN A 75 9.45 14.05 0.52
C ASN A 75 8.44 12.93 0.87
N PRO A 76 8.43 12.41 2.11
CA PRO A 76 7.44 11.41 2.50
C PRO A 76 6.05 12.03 2.57
N THR A 77 5.11 11.47 1.83
CA THR A 77 3.69 11.87 1.96
C THR A 77 3.06 11.30 3.23
N GLY A 78 3.63 10.24 3.82
CA GLY A 78 3.03 9.48 4.91
C GLY A 78 2.13 8.33 4.44
N LEU A 79 1.96 8.15 3.14
CA LEU A 79 1.33 6.97 2.54
C LEU A 79 2.28 5.76 2.64
N SER A 80 1.72 4.57 2.86
CA SER A 80 2.37 3.30 2.50
C SER A 80 1.31 2.42 1.90
N VAL A 81 1.59 1.83 0.74
CA VAL A 81 0.67 0.92 0.04
C VAL A 81 1.42 -0.29 -0.45
N THR A 82 0.88 -1.48 -0.16
CA THR A 82 1.47 -2.76 -0.55
C THR A 82 0.48 -3.55 -1.37
N LEU A 83 0.93 -4.07 -2.51
CA LEU A 83 0.15 -4.95 -3.36
C LEU A 83 0.53 -6.40 -3.06
N PHE A 84 -0.42 -7.16 -2.53
CA PHE A 84 -0.27 -8.57 -2.22
C PHE A 84 -0.97 -9.46 -3.24
N ASP A 85 -0.42 -10.66 -3.46
CA ASP A 85 -1.05 -11.76 -4.21
C ASP A 85 -1.05 -13.05 -3.39
N ASP A 86 -2.13 -13.82 -3.49
CA ASP A 86 -2.30 -15.07 -2.75
C ASP A 86 -1.94 -16.34 -3.54
N GLY A 87 -1.31 -16.19 -4.71
CA GLY A 87 -0.96 -17.26 -5.63
C GLY A 87 -2.16 -17.93 -6.33
N LYS A 88 -3.39 -17.48 -6.05
CA LYS A 88 -4.63 -17.99 -6.66
C LYS A 88 -5.28 -16.95 -7.58
N GLY A 89 -4.59 -15.84 -7.83
CA GLY A 89 -5.07 -14.73 -8.65
C GLY A 89 -5.91 -13.71 -7.89
N ASN A 90 -5.95 -13.75 -6.56
CA ASN A 90 -6.57 -12.68 -5.78
C ASN A 90 -5.48 -11.68 -5.37
N GLN A 91 -5.61 -10.46 -5.87
CA GLN A 91 -4.74 -9.36 -5.50
C GLN A 91 -5.42 -8.42 -4.51
N VAL A 92 -4.65 -7.94 -3.54
CA VAL A 92 -5.13 -7.00 -2.52
C VAL A 92 -4.19 -5.81 -2.41
N VAL A 93 -4.75 -4.62 -2.57
CA VAL A 93 -4.08 -3.35 -2.30
C VAL A 93 -4.32 -3.01 -0.82
N ALA A 94 -3.27 -3.07 -0.01
CA ALA A 94 -3.32 -2.75 1.41
C ALA A 94 -2.69 -1.38 1.67
N ILE A 95 -3.44 -0.47 2.28
CA ILE A 95 -3.03 0.91 2.52
C ILE A 95 -2.87 1.15 4.02
N ARG A 96 -1.73 1.72 4.42
CA ARG A 96 -1.46 2.13 5.80
C ARG A 96 -2.31 3.34 6.20
N GLY A 97 -2.76 3.32 7.46
CA GLY A 97 -3.39 4.41 8.21
C GLY A 97 -2.89 5.82 7.92
N THR A 98 -3.84 6.70 7.65
CA THR A 98 -3.82 8.18 7.74
C THR A 98 -5.19 8.60 8.28
N ASP A 99 -5.31 9.80 8.85
CA ASP A 99 -6.53 10.24 9.58
C ASP A 99 -7.82 10.21 8.72
N ASP A 100 -7.72 10.15 7.38
CA ASP A 100 -8.84 10.21 6.43
C ASP A 100 -9.01 8.94 5.57
N LEU A 101 -8.46 7.78 5.97
CA LEU A 101 -8.40 6.56 5.14
C LEU A 101 -9.72 6.10 4.50
N ASP A 102 -10.86 6.23 5.20
CA ASP A 102 -12.15 5.74 4.69
C ASP A 102 -12.59 6.50 3.42
N ASP A 103 -12.30 7.80 3.36
CA ASP A 103 -12.56 8.66 2.20
C ASP A 103 -11.64 8.24 1.04
N PHE A 104 -10.37 8.02 1.35
CA PHE A 104 -9.34 7.59 0.40
C PHE A 104 -9.65 6.25 -0.27
N VAL A 105 -10.05 5.22 0.49
CA VAL A 105 -10.35 3.89 -0.04
C VAL A 105 -11.61 3.92 -0.92
N THR A 106 -12.61 4.71 -0.52
CA THR A 106 -13.87 4.85 -1.26
C THR A 106 -13.63 5.54 -2.60
N ASP A 107 -12.96 6.70 -2.58
CA ASP A 107 -12.62 7.45 -3.79
C ASP A 107 -11.67 6.67 -4.70
N PHE A 108 -10.77 5.87 -4.14
CA PHE A 108 -9.85 5.01 -4.88
C PHE A 108 -10.58 3.93 -5.71
N ILE A 109 -11.60 3.29 -5.16
CA ILE A 109 -12.46 2.34 -5.90
C ILE A 109 -13.17 3.06 -7.05
N ASP A 110 -13.55 4.32 -6.85
CA ASP A 110 -14.18 5.15 -7.88
C ASP A 110 -13.18 5.60 -8.97
N ILE A 111 -11.92 5.92 -8.64
CA ILE A 111 -10.86 6.28 -9.63
C ILE A 111 -10.51 5.10 -10.53
N ALA A 112 -10.36 3.89 -9.96
CA ALA A 112 -10.00 2.70 -10.73
C ALA A 112 -11.05 2.41 -11.83
N LEU A 113 -12.25 3.00 -11.73
CA LEU A 113 -13.31 2.94 -12.73
C LEU A 113 -13.48 4.22 -13.57
N LEU A 114 -13.30 5.43 -13.02
CA LEU A 114 -13.66 6.68 -13.68
C LEU A 114 -12.74 7.85 -13.28
N GLY A 115 -11.92 8.29 -14.23
CA GLY A 115 -10.85 9.26 -14.04
C GLY A 115 -11.17 10.58 -13.32
N THR A 116 -10.14 11.01 -12.58
CA THR A 116 -9.79 12.32 -12.02
C THR A 116 -10.60 12.86 -10.85
N THR A 117 -9.91 13.12 -9.72
CA THR A 117 -10.20 14.23 -8.81
C THR A 117 -8.92 14.79 -8.17
N GLU A 118 -9.06 16.05 -7.75
CA GLU A 118 -8.06 17.00 -7.26
C GLU A 118 -7.95 16.90 -5.72
N PHE A 119 -6.73 17.08 -5.16
CA PHE A 119 -6.36 17.33 -3.74
C PHE A 119 -5.90 16.16 -2.82
N GLN A 120 -4.97 16.52 -1.92
CA GLN A 120 -4.02 15.76 -1.08
C GLN A 120 -2.89 15.01 -1.82
N ALA A 121 -1.64 15.33 -1.47
CA ALA A 121 -0.44 14.71 -2.06
C ALA A 121 -0.41 13.18 -1.87
N GLN A 122 -0.91 12.68 -0.73
CA GLN A 122 -1.06 11.24 -0.47
C GLN A 122 -2.01 10.57 -1.48
N TYR A 123 -3.15 11.19 -1.77
CA TYR A 123 -4.17 10.62 -2.66
C TYR A 123 -3.68 10.62 -4.11
N SER A 124 -3.09 11.74 -4.54
CA SER A 124 -2.48 11.84 -5.86
C SER A 124 -1.35 10.83 -6.05
N ALA A 125 -0.51 10.62 -5.03
CA ALA A 125 0.58 9.66 -5.08
C ALA A 125 0.06 8.21 -5.16
N LEU A 126 -0.93 7.87 -4.34
CA LEU A 126 -1.59 6.56 -4.37
C LEU A 126 -2.24 6.29 -5.73
N SER A 127 -3.02 7.25 -6.24
CA SER A 127 -3.70 7.16 -7.53
C SER A 127 -2.69 6.93 -8.68
N ALA A 128 -1.60 7.71 -8.69
CA ALA A 128 -0.54 7.56 -9.69
C ALA A 128 0.15 6.20 -9.62
N GLN A 129 0.45 5.71 -8.41
CA GLN A 129 1.08 4.40 -8.24
C GLN A 129 0.18 3.26 -8.73
N VAL A 130 -1.10 3.29 -8.37
CA VAL A 130 -2.03 2.25 -8.80
C VAL A 130 -2.27 2.29 -10.30
N GLN A 131 -2.39 3.49 -10.89
CA GLN A 131 -2.48 3.62 -12.34
C GLN A 131 -1.25 3.03 -13.04
N THR A 132 -0.06 3.15 -12.43
CA THR A 132 1.17 2.52 -12.92
C THR A 132 1.02 1.00 -12.90
N TRP A 133 0.60 0.41 -11.78
CA TRP A 133 0.36 -1.03 -11.67
C TRP A 133 -0.70 -1.57 -12.64
N ILE A 134 -1.76 -0.81 -12.91
CA ILE A 134 -2.78 -1.20 -13.89
C ILE A 134 -2.19 -1.19 -15.31
N VAL A 135 -1.39 -0.18 -15.64
CA VAL A 135 -0.84 0.00 -17.00
C VAL A 135 0.26 -1.01 -17.31
N ASP A 136 1.12 -1.31 -16.33
CA ASP A 136 2.19 -2.29 -16.50
C ASP A 136 1.73 -3.75 -16.32
N GLY A 137 0.51 -3.96 -15.81
CA GLY A 137 -0.12 -5.25 -15.62
C GLY A 137 0.22 -5.93 -14.29
N THR A 138 0.88 -5.24 -13.36
CA THR A 138 1.15 -5.71 -12.00
C THR A 138 -0.16 -5.88 -11.22
N LEU A 139 -1.10 -4.93 -11.37
CA LEU A 139 -2.46 -4.99 -10.81
C LEU A 139 -3.46 -5.42 -11.88
N GLN A 140 -4.19 -6.49 -11.58
CA GLN A 140 -5.27 -7.03 -12.39
C GLN A 140 -6.57 -6.28 -12.10
N SER A 141 -7.55 -6.36 -13.02
CA SER A 141 -8.81 -5.59 -12.92
C SER A 141 -9.72 -6.00 -11.76
N ASP A 142 -9.60 -7.24 -11.27
CA ASP A 142 -10.39 -7.77 -10.17
C ASP A 142 -9.50 -7.85 -8.92
N PHE A 143 -9.47 -6.77 -8.13
CA PHE A 143 -8.68 -6.69 -6.89
C PHE A 143 -9.53 -6.22 -5.71
N SER A 144 -9.05 -6.48 -4.50
CA SER A 144 -9.65 -5.96 -3.26
C SER A 144 -8.80 -4.84 -2.67
N VAL A 145 -9.41 -3.99 -1.87
CA VAL A 145 -8.73 -2.89 -1.18
C VAL A 145 -8.99 -3.00 0.31
N VAL A 146 -7.94 -2.83 1.11
CA VAL A 146 -8.02 -2.85 2.58
C VAL A 146 -7.17 -1.73 3.15
N GLY A 147 -7.58 -1.22 4.31
CA GLY A 147 -6.83 -0.23 5.07
C GLY A 147 -7.30 -0.21 6.52
N HIS A 148 -6.45 0.31 7.39
CA HIS A 148 -6.73 0.47 8.82
C HIS A 148 -5.96 1.67 9.34
N SER A 149 -6.55 2.47 10.24
CA SER A 149 -5.90 3.61 10.92
C SER A 149 -5.81 3.41 12.43
#